data_AF-A0A3M0WKI7-F1
#
_entry.id   AF-A0A3M0WKI7-F1
#
_cell.length_a   1.000
_cell.length_b   1.000
_cell.length_c   1.000
_cell.angle_alpha   90.00
_cell.angle_beta   90.00
_cell.angle_gamma   90.00
#
_symmetry.space_group_name_H-M   'P 1'
#
loop_
_entity.id
_entity.type
_entity.pdbx_description
1 polymer ?
#
loop_
_entity_poly.entity_id
_entity_poly.type
_entity_poly.pdbx_seq_one_letter_code
_entity_poly.pdbx_strand_id
1 'polypeptide(L)'
;MKKVLTVAGLSLALSFNSFATTKAEAAKKISEYLKGSNHVSKIVVCENDKYYIGEAILEGYENLGNFVRKVYVSKKDGTILPTMSMHNDNCYMTKK
;
A
#
# COMPACT_ATOMS: atom_id res chain seq x y z
N MET A 1 31.18 33.54 -38.91
CA MET A 1 30.13 33.60 -37.87
C MET A 1 29.71 32.18 -37.50
N LYS A 2 30.22 31.61 -36.42
CA LYS A 2 29.73 30.35 -35.83
C LYS A 2 29.42 30.62 -34.38
N LYS A 3 28.14 30.89 -34.09
CA LYS A 3 27.66 31.07 -32.72
C LYS A 3 27.57 29.68 -32.09
N VAL A 4 28.43 29.42 -31.12
CA VAL A 4 28.38 28.25 -30.25
C VAL A 4 27.12 28.40 -29.40
N LEU A 5 26.11 27.58 -29.64
CA LEU A 5 24.94 27.52 -28.77
C LEU A 5 25.32 26.81 -27.48
N THR A 6 25.31 27.58 -26.41
CA THR A 6 25.52 27.20 -25.03
C THR A 6 24.55 26.09 -24.61
N VAL A 7 25.11 25.03 -24.04
CA VAL A 7 24.41 23.89 -23.46
C VAL A 7 23.54 24.38 -22.29
N ALA A 8 22.23 24.42 -22.47
CA ALA A 8 21.28 24.51 -21.37
C ALA A 8 21.09 23.11 -20.80
N GLY A 9 21.97 22.72 -19.88
CA GLY A 9 21.81 21.52 -19.06
C GLY A 9 20.63 21.72 -18.12
N LEU A 10 19.43 21.37 -18.60
CA LEU A 10 18.21 21.34 -17.81
C LEU A 10 18.35 20.22 -16.79
N SER A 11 18.95 20.54 -15.65
CA SER A 11 19.06 19.65 -14.52
C SER A 11 17.67 19.58 -13.89
N LEU A 12 16.83 18.65 -14.38
CA LEU A 12 15.65 18.22 -13.64
C LEU A 12 16.13 17.50 -12.37
N ALA A 13 16.49 18.29 -11.36
CA ALA A 13 16.52 17.81 -9.99
C ALA A 13 15.05 17.52 -9.62
N LEU A 14 14.59 16.31 -9.93
CA LEU A 14 13.41 15.73 -9.32
C LEU A 14 13.77 15.50 -7.86
N SER A 15 13.60 16.54 -7.05
CA SER A 15 13.55 16.46 -5.60
C SER A 15 12.30 15.66 -5.23
N PHE A 16 12.43 14.32 -5.31
CA PHE A 16 11.53 13.40 -4.65
C PHE A 16 11.71 13.61 -3.15
N ASN A 17 11.02 14.60 -2.59
CA ASN A 17 10.72 14.59 -1.18
C ASN A 17 9.80 13.39 -0.97
N SER A 18 10.40 12.22 -0.71
CA SER A 18 9.71 11.05 -0.21
C SER A 18 9.23 11.38 1.20
N PHE A 19 8.19 12.21 1.29
CA PHE A 19 7.47 12.40 2.53
C PHE A 19 6.96 11.03 2.92
N ALA A 20 7.39 10.56 4.09
CA ALA A 20 6.94 9.30 4.63
C ALA A 20 5.40 9.28 4.58
N THR A 21 4.85 8.19 4.05
CA THR A 21 3.40 8.08 3.84
C THR A 21 2.69 8.19 5.19
N THR A 22 1.63 8.97 5.24
CA THR A 22 0.81 9.10 6.44
C THR A 22 -0.17 7.93 6.58
N LYS A 23 -0.60 7.65 7.80
CA LYS A 23 -1.61 6.60 8.07
C LYS A 23 -2.92 6.83 7.33
N ALA A 24 -3.34 8.10 7.18
CA ALA A 24 -4.56 8.47 6.47
C ALA A 24 -4.43 8.20 4.96
N GLU A 25 -3.30 8.57 4.35
CA GLU A 25 -3.03 8.26 2.93
C GLU A 25 -2.95 6.76 2.68
N ALA A 26 -2.29 6.02 3.57
CA ALA A 26 -2.22 4.57 3.47
C ALA A 26 -3.61 3.93 3.58
N ALA A 27 -4.46 4.38 4.52
CA ALA A 27 -5.83 3.89 4.66
C ALA A 27 -6.67 4.15 3.40
N LYS A 28 -6.53 5.32 2.78
CA LYS A 28 -7.19 5.65 1.50
C LYS A 28 -6.72 4.72 0.38
N LYS A 29 -5.40 4.55 0.22
CA LYS A 29 -4.79 3.64 -0.78
C LYS A 29 -5.25 2.19 -0.59
N ILE A 30 -5.28 1.71 0.65
CA ILE A 30 -5.77 0.37 1.00
C ILE A 30 -7.25 0.22 0.62
N SER A 31 -8.09 1.20 0.98
CA SER A 31 -9.51 1.18 0.65
C SER A 31 -9.73 1.15 -0.86
N GLU A 32 -9.03 2.00 -1.61
CA GLU A 32 -9.12 2.04 -3.08
C GLU A 32 -8.66 0.74 -3.74
N TYR A 33 -7.55 0.16 -3.26
CA TYR A 33 -7.06 -1.12 -3.77
C TYR A 33 -8.05 -2.27 -3.54
N LEU A 34 -8.71 -2.28 -2.37
CA LEU A 34 -9.65 -3.33 -1.99
C LEU A 34 -11.04 -3.16 -2.59
N LYS A 35 -11.45 -1.97 -3.03
CA LYS A 35 -12.72 -1.75 -3.76
C LYS A 35 -12.87 -2.61 -5.02
N GLY A 36 -11.76 -3.01 -5.63
CA GLY A 36 -11.78 -3.96 -6.75
C GLY A 36 -12.12 -5.40 -6.36
N SER A 37 -12.23 -5.71 -5.06
CA SER A 37 -12.62 -7.03 -4.57
C SER A 37 -14.10 -7.02 -4.19
N ASN A 38 -14.91 -7.83 -4.87
CA ASN A 38 -16.27 -8.11 -4.42
C ASN A 38 -16.19 -8.87 -3.08
N HIS A 39 -17.13 -8.60 -2.15
CA HIS A 39 -17.27 -9.28 -0.84
C HIS A 39 -16.33 -8.86 0.31
N VAL A 40 -15.79 -7.63 0.31
CA VAL A 40 -15.12 -7.07 1.49
C VAL A 40 -16.14 -6.66 2.55
N SER A 41 -16.21 -7.38 3.67
CA SER A 41 -17.13 -7.06 4.78
C SER A 41 -16.56 -6.05 5.76
N LYS A 42 -15.24 -6.07 5.99
CA LYS A 42 -14.57 -5.16 6.91
C LYS A 42 -13.12 -4.93 6.50
N ILE A 43 -12.65 -3.69 6.68
CA ILE A 43 -11.23 -3.32 6.54
C ILE A 43 -10.71 -2.84 7.90
N VAL A 44 -9.61 -3.42 8.37
CA VAL A 44 -8.87 -2.98 9.56
C VAL A 44 -7.49 -2.53 9.13
N VAL A 45 -7.03 -1.38 9.61
CA VAL A 45 -5.68 -0.87 9.30
C VAL A 45 -4.80 -0.95 10.55
N CYS A 46 -3.84 -1.87 10.54
CA CYS A 46 -2.75 -2.02 11.51
C CYS A 46 -1.46 -1.38 10.98
N GLU A 47 -0.44 -1.28 11.81
CA GLU A 47 0.89 -0.81 11.38
C GLU A 47 2.02 -1.51 12.13
N ASN A 48 3.16 -1.63 11.47
CA ASN A 48 4.43 -2.00 12.08
C ASN A 48 5.51 -0.96 11.69
N ASP A 49 6.77 -1.23 12.03
CA ASP A 49 7.88 -0.28 11.78
C ASP A 49 8.06 0.10 10.30
N LYS A 50 7.67 -0.80 9.38
CA LYS A 50 7.94 -0.66 7.94
C LYS A 50 6.70 -0.38 7.10
N TYR A 51 5.52 -0.80 7.58
CA TYR A 51 4.31 -0.87 6.77
C TYR A 51 3.06 -0.42 7.54
N TYR A 52 2.12 0.18 6.82
CA TYR A 52 0.70 0.13 7.16
C TYR A 52 0.10 -1.12 6.52
N ILE A 53 -0.72 -1.84 7.26
CA ILE A 53 -1.24 -3.16 6.87
C ILE A 53 -2.77 -3.07 6.88
N GLY A 54 -3.39 -3.22 5.72
CA GLY A 54 -4.82 -3.35 5.57
C GLY A 54 -5.24 -4.80 5.60
N GLU A 55 -6.03 -5.20 6.59
CA GLU A 55 -6.68 -6.50 6.65
C GLU A 55 -8.11 -6.36 6.16
N ALA A 56 -8.40 -6.98 5.02
CA ALA A 56 -9.75 -7.12 4.49
C ALA A 56 -10.30 -8.49 4.89
N ILE A 57 -11.43 -8.49 5.60
CA ILE A 57 -12.22 -9.69 5.79
C ILE A 57 -13.08 -9.86 4.53
N LEU A 58 -12.80 -10.92 3.79
CA LEU A 58 -13.56 -11.34 2.62
C LEU A 58 -14.56 -12.41 3.06
N GLU A 59 -15.83 -12.20 2.78
CA GLU A 59 -16.83 -13.24 2.97
C GLU A 59 -16.55 -14.37 1.98
N GLY A 60 -16.37 -15.58 2.50
CA GLY A 60 -16.17 -16.76 1.68
C GLY A 60 -17.44 -17.09 0.90
N TYR A 61 -17.26 -17.57 -0.33
CA TYR A 61 -18.33 -18.18 -1.11
C TYR A 61 -18.55 -19.63 -0.63
N GLU A 62 -19.81 -20.09 -0.56
CA GLU A 62 -20.17 -21.51 -0.34
C GLU A 62 -19.39 -22.26 0.76
N ASN A 63 -19.65 -21.95 2.03
CA ASN A 63 -19.09 -22.65 3.20
C ASN A 63 -17.55 -22.58 3.38
N LEU A 64 -16.83 -21.80 2.57
CA LEU A 64 -15.36 -21.73 2.64
C LEU A 64 -14.79 -20.90 3.80
N GLY A 65 -15.63 -20.38 4.71
CA GLY A 65 -15.19 -19.54 5.83
C GLY A 65 -14.72 -18.14 5.39
N ASN A 66 -14.58 -17.22 6.34
CA ASN A 66 -14.09 -15.87 6.04
C ASN A 66 -12.57 -15.90 5.80
N PHE A 67 -12.10 -15.24 4.75
CA PHE A 67 -10.69 -15.12 4.44
C PHE A 67 -10.16 -13.74 4.80
N VAL A 68 -8.92 -13.66 5.27
CA VAL A 68 -8.25 -12.38 5.51
C VAL A 68 -7.27 -12.11 4.37
N ARG A 69 -7.52 -11.04 3.61
CA ARG A 69 -6.57 -10.54 2.62
C ARG A 69 -5.80 -9.37 3.21
N LYS A 70 -4.47 -9.49 3.21
CA LYS A 70 -3.57 -8.41 3.63
C LYS A 70 -3.09 -7.58 2.46
N VAL A 71 -3.00 -6.28 2.67
CA VAL A 71 -2.44 -5.30 1.75
C VAL A 71 -1.44 -4.46 2.53
N TYR A 72 -0.18 -4.44 2.08
CA TYR A 72 0.87 -3.69 2.76
C TYR A 72 1.13 -2.40 2.01
N VAL A 73 1.28 -1.29 2.73
CA VAL A 73 1.69 0.00 2.20
C VAL A 73 2.98 0.40 2.90
N SER A 74 4.06 0.55 2.15
CA SER A 74 5.36 0.97 2.69
C SER A 74 5.27 2.36 3.31
N LYS A 75 5.76 2.51 4.54
CA LYS A 75 5.82 3.82 5.23
C LYS A 75 6.83 4.77 4.57
N LYS A 76 7.83 4.22 3.87
CA LYS A 76 8.92 4.99 3.25
C LYS A 76 8.46 5.79 2.03
N ASP A 77 7.72 5.14 1.14
CA ASP A 77 7.41 5.62 -0.22
C ASP A 77 5.94 5.44 -0.61
N GLY A 78 5.13 4.78 0.24
CA GLY A 78 3.72 4.57 -0.01
C GLY A 78 3.41 3.52 -1.08
N THR A 79 4.40 2.71 -1.45
CA THR A 79 4.25 1.60 -2.41
C THR A 79 3.31 0.54 -1.84
N ILE A 80 2.31 0.13 -2.63
CA ILE A 80 1.42 -0.99 -2.30
C ILE A 80 2.15 -2.30 -2.64
N LEU A 81 2.29 -3.17 -1.65
CA LEU A 81 2.79 -4.53 -1.78
C LEU A 81 1.61 -5.48 -1.55
N PRO A 82 0.98 -5.97 -2.63
CA PRO A 82 -0.12 -6.91 -2.49
C PRO A 82 0.42 -8.28 -2.09
N THR A 83 -0.06 -8.83 -0.99
CA THR A 83 0.20 -10.23 -0.65
C THR A 83 -0.92 -11.11 -1.18
N MET A 84 -0.56 -12.26 -1.74
CA MET A 84 -1.52 -13.33 -2.02
C MET A 84 -2.26 -13.67 -0.73
N SER A 85 -3.57 -13.88 -0.83
CA SER A 85 -4.45 -14.25 0.28
C SER A 85 -3.87 -15.43 1.06
N MET A 86 -3.29 -15.17 2.24
CA MET A 86 -2.80 -16.21 3.12
C MET A 86 -3.95 -16.62 4.05
N HIS A 87 -4.23 -17.92 4.10
CA HIS A 87 -5.41 -18.46 4.79
C HIS A 87 -5.42 -18.23 6.31
N ASN A 88 -4.35 -17.72 6.95
CA ASN A 88 -4.31 -17.70 8.41
C ASN A 88 -3.50 -16.62 9.12
N ASP A 89 -2.90 -15.63 8.46
CA ASP A 89 -2.14 -14.61 9.20
C ASP A 89 -3.04 -13.44 9.61
N ASN A 90 -3.37 -13.31 10.89
CA ASN A 90 -4.10 -12.19 11.48
C ASN A 90 -3.15 -11.16 12.15
N CYS A 91 -3.52 -9.88 12.23
CA CYS A 91 -2.65 -8.80 12.75
C CYS A 91 -2.33 -8.96 14.23
N TYR A 92 -3.18 -9.65 15.01
CA TYR A 92 -2.87 -9.96 16.41
C TYR A 92 -1.67 -10.90 16.57
N MET A 93 -1.27 -11.63 15.52
CA MET A 93 -0.10 -12.51 15.51
C MET A 93 1.20 -11.80 15.10
N THR A 94 1.12 -10.53 14.68
CA THR A 94 2.29 -9.75 14.24
C THR A 94 2.95 -8.97 15.39
N LYS A 95 2.57 -9.23 16.65
CA LYS A 95 3.23 -8.64 17.82
C LYS A 95 4.62 -9.25 18.04
N LYS A 96 5.66 -8.43 17.92
CA LYS A 96 6.92 -8.55 18.69
C LYS A 96 7.10 -7.28 19.49
#